data_AF-A0A382LPF3-F1
#
_entry.id   AF-A0A382LPF3-F1
#
_cell.length_a   1.000
_cell.length_b   1.000
_cell.length_c   1.000
_cell.angle_alpha   90.00
_cell.angle_beta   90.00
_cell.angle_gamma   90.00
#
_symmetry.space_group_name_H-M   'P 1'
#
loop_
_entity.id
_entity.type
_entity.pdbx_description
1 polymer ?
#
loop_
_entity_poly.entity_id
_entity_poly.type
_entity_poly.pdbx_seq_one_letter_code
_entity_poly.pdbx_strand_id
1 'polypeptide(L)'
;MKLVKYTILYNHKYIYLLMQKKYLIKKISKEKDFMKIIWNDGKVSKFHFIWLRDNCPSNEHPDTRQKIFNIIDVSENIHPKKYYINKNGNLEIDWSEGSHHSCYDAKWLKKHCYTQKNTNTYKSTYKLWDSKFEKNLNKIKIEHDDIMQSDEALTKWLELLIKYGISIIKNSPIEIKSAFKILNRISHIRETFFKTPFEVINIPKPN
;
A
#
# COMPACT_ATOMS: atom_id res chain seq x y z
N MET A 1 -4.54 40.51 -0.38
CA MET A 1 -3.93 39.17 -0.20
C MET A 1 -4.93 38.05 0.19
N LYS A 2 -6.26 38.24 0.08
CA LYS A 2 -7.27 37.17 0.30
C LYS A 2 -7.67 36.42 -0.98
N LEU A 3 -7.63 37.07 -2.15
CA LEU A 3 -8.07 36.48 -3.43
C LEU A 3 -7.17 35.35 -3.96
N VAL A 4 -5.85 35.41 -3.74
CA VAL A 4 -4.89 34.40 -4.24
C VAL A 4 -5.01 33.05 -3.52
N LYS A 5 -5.37 33.05 -2.23
CA LYS A 5 -5.61 31.81 -1.46
C LYS A 5 -6.86 31.05 -1.93
N TYR A 6 -7.91 31.76 -2.37
CA TYR A 6 -9.15 31.12 -2.84
C TYR A 6 -8.96 30.40 -4.18
N THR A 7 -8.19 30.98 -5.12
CA THR A 7 -7.95 30.39 -6.45
C THR A 7 -7.13 29.09 -6.37
N ILE A 8 -6.14 29.02 -5.46
CA ILE A 8 -5.30 27.81 -5.26
C ILE A 8 -6.12 26.67 -4.64
N LEU A 9 -6.96 26.95 -3.64
CA LEU A 9 -7.84 25.95 -3.02
C LEU A 9 -8.92 25.44 -3.98
N TYR A 10 -9.48 26.33 -4.81
CA TYR A 10 -10.46 25.94 -5.83
C TYR A 10 -9.86 25.03 -6.89
N ASN A 11 -8.65 25.35 -7.40
CA ASN A 11 -7.95 24.50 -8.36
C ASN A 11 -7.60 23.12 -7.77
N HIS A 12 -7.14 23.06 -6.52
CA HIS A 12 -6.85 21.78 -5.87
C HIS A 12 -8.12 20.93 -5.68
N LYS A 13 -9.24 21.54 -5.29
CA LYS A 13 -10.53 20.85 -5.15
C LYS A 13 -11.07 20.39 -6.50
N TYR A 14 -10.92 21.20 -7.55
CA TYR A 14 -11.36 20.87 -8.91
C TYR A 14 -10.52 19.74 -9.52
N ILE A 15 -9.20 19.79 -9.36
CA ILE A 15 -8.28 18.71 -9.77
C ILE A 15 -8.60 17.44 -8.98
N TYR A 16 -8.84 17.53 -7.67
CA TYR A 16 -9.23 16.38 -6.84
C TYR A 16 -10.57 15.78 -7.28
N LEU A 17 -11.58 16.60 -7.60
CA LEU A 17 -12.86 16.17 -8.15
C LEU A 17 -12.70 15.50 -9.52
N LEU A 18 -11.87 16.04 -10.41
CA LEU A 18 -11.53 15.42 -11.69
C LEU A 18 -10.77 14.09 -11.51
N MET A 19 -9.85 14.03 -10.54
CA MET A 19 -9.13 12.81 -10.17
C MET A 19 -10.06 11.75 -9.59
N GLN A 20 -11.18 12.13 -8.96
CA GLN A 20 -12.20 11.18 -8.52
C GLN A 20 -13.08 10.71 -9.68
N LYS A 21 -13.41 11.58 -10.65
CA LYS A 21 -14.27 11.25 -11.79
C LYS A 21 -13.71 10.14 -12.69
N LYS A 22 -12.38 9.97 -12.78
CA LYS A 22 -11.76 8.90 -13.59
C LYS A 22 -12.04 7.47 -13.07
N TYR A 23 -12.41 7.36 -11.80
CA TYR A 23 -12.77 6.09 -11.15
C TYR A 23 -14.25 5.75 -11.29
N LEU A 24 -15.06 6.63 -11.89
CA LEU A 24 -16.47 6.37 -12.12
C LEU A 24 -16.66 5.42 -13.30
N ILE A 25 -17.55 4.46 -13.10
CA ILE A 25 -17.95 3.50 -14.12
C ILE A 25 -18.90 4.21 -15.09
N LYS A 26 -18.55 4.20 -16.38
CA LYS A 26 -19.40 4.74 -17.45
C LYS A 26 -20.39 3.70 -17.97
N LYS A 27 -19.91 2.47 -18.17
CA LYS A 27 -20.71 1.36 -18.70
C LYS A 27 -20.13 0.03 -18.24
N ILE A 28 -21.00 -0.95 -18.05
CA ILE A 28 -20.64 -2.35 -17.78
C ILE A 28 -21.29 -3.26 -18.82
N SER A 29 -20.61 -4.35 -19.19
CA SER A 29 -21.18 -5.42 -20.00
C SER A 29 -20.65 -6.78 -19.56
N LYS A 30 -21.53 -7.78 -19.53
CA LYS A 30 -21.17 -9.17 -19.32
C LYS A 30 -20.69 -9.77 -20.64
N GLU A 31 -19.47 -10.30 -20.66
CA GLU A 31 -18.93 -11.10 -21.77
C GLU A 31 -18.98 -12.60 -21.38
N LYS A 32 -18.31 -13.48 -22.12
CA LYS A 32 -18.37 -14.94 -21.90
C LYS A 32 -17.96 -15.36 -20.49
N ASP A 33 -16.84 -14.83 -20.00
CA ASP A 33 -16.14 -15.27 -18.78
C ASP A 33 -15.65 -14.11 -17.89
N PHE A 34 -15.92 -12.86 -18.31
CA PHE A 34 -15.53 -11.67 -17.57
C PHE A 34 -16.57 -10.54 -17.64
N MET A 35 -16.51 -9.67 -16.63
CA MET A 35 -17.18 -8.38 -16.63
C MET A 35 -16.28 -7.33 -17.28
N LYS A 36 -16.79 -6.67 -18.32
CA LYS A 36 -16.14 -5.54 -18.98
C LYS A 36 -16.63 -4.24 -18.36
N ILE A 37 -15.71 -3.39 -17.94
CA ILE A 37 -15.98 -2.08 -17.37
C ILE A 37 -15.35 -1.01 -18.25
N ILE A 38 -16.16 -0.08 -18.74
CA ILE A 38 -15.71 1.14 -19.42
C ILE A 38 -15.79 2.28 -18.41
N TRP A 39 -14.67 2.96 -18.20
CA TRP A 39 -14.56 4.05 -17.25
C TRP A 39 -14.82 5.40 -17.91
N ASN A 40 -15.10 6.43 -17.10
CA ASN A 40 -15.30 7.79 -17.62
C ASN A 40 -14.08 8.39 -18.33
N ASP A 41 -12.87 7.90 -18.02
CA ASP A 41 -11.63 8.26 -18.73
C ASP A 41 -11.44 7.52 -20.06
N GLY A 42 -12.43 6.73 -20.49
CA GLY A 42 -12.40 5.97 -21.74
C GLY A 42 -11.60 4.67 -21.66
N LYS A 43 -10.87 4.41 -20.56
CA LYS A 43 -10.14 3.16 -20.39
C LYS A 43 -11.13 2.00 -20.21
N VAL A 44 -10.64 0.80 -20.52
CA VAL A 44 -11.41 -0.45 -20.36
C VAL A 44 -10.70 -1.35 -19.38
N SER A 45 -11.45 -1.99 -18.48
CA SER A 45 -10.99 -3.05 -17.59
C SER A 45 -11.81 -4.31 -17.86
N LYS A 46 -11.17 -5.46 -17.74
CA LYS A 46 -11.79 -6.78 -17.81
C LYS A 46 -11.51 -7.53 -16.51
N PHE A 47 -12.55 -8.07 -15.89
CA PHE A 47 -12.46 -8.82 -14.64
C PHE A 47 -13.16 -10.17 -14.79
N HIS A 48 -12.41 -11.27 -14.83
CA HIS A 48 -12.97 -12.62 -14.85
C HIS A 48 -13.92 -12.86 -13.67
N PHE A 49 -14.99 -13.61 -13.89
CA PHE A 49 -16.01 -13.87 -12.87
C PHE A 49 -15.43 -14.55 -11.63
N ILE A 50 -14.55 -15.53 -11.82
CA ILE A 50 -13.87 -16.22 -10.72
C ILE A 50 -13.02 -15.25 -9.88
N TRP A 51 -12.35 -14.29 -10.52
CA TRP A 51 -11.54 -13.28 -9.82
C TRP A 51 -12.41 -12.34 -9.00
N LEU A 52 -13.53 -11.88 -9.57
CA LEU A 52 -14.48 -11.06 -8.84
C LEU A 52 -15.03 -11.83 -7.63
N ARG A 53 -15.43 -13.10 -7.83
CA ARG A 53 -15.98 -13.93 -6.76
C ARG A 53 -14.97 -14.21 -5.64
N ASP A 54 -13.70 -14.45 -5.97
CA ASP A 54 -12.61 -14.61 -5.01
C ASP A 54 -12.38 -13.35 -4.17
N ASN A 55 -12.49 -12.19 -4.81
CA ASN A 55 -12.24 -10.88 -4.21
C ASN A 55 -13.54 -10.15 -3.84
N CYS A 56 -14.62 -10.89 -3.57
CA CYS A 56 -15.85 -10.28 -3.06
C CYS A 56 -15.58 -9.66 -1.68
N PRO A 57 -15.93 -8.39 -1.44
CA PRO A 57 -15.72 -7.76 -0.14
C PRO A 57 -16.44 -8.45 1.03
N SER A 58 -17.52 -9.21 0.78
CA SER A 58 -18.20 -9.98 1.82
C SER A 58 -17.43 -11.24 2.25
N ASN A 59 -16.34 -11.59 1.56
CA ASN A 59 -15.51 -12.74 1.89
C ASN A 59 -14.43 -12.43 2.94
N GLU A 60 -14.37 -11.21 3.46
CA GLU A 60 -13.38 -10.79 4.46
C GLU A 60 -14.01 -10.75 5.85
N HIS A 61 -13.31 -11.32 6.84
CA HIS A 61 -13.71 -11.21 8.23
C HIS A 61 -13.65 -9.74 8.68
N PRO A 62 -14.69 -9.18 9.33
CA PRO A 62 -14.76 -7.76 9.66
C PRO A 62 -13.58 -7.27 10.52
N ASP A 63 -13.15 -8.07 11.50
CA ASP A 63 -12.08 -7.67 12.41
C ASP A 63 -10.66 -8.01 11.91
N THR A 64 -10.45 -9.25 11.44
CA THR A 64 -9.09 -9.74 11.10
C THR A 64 -8.68 -9.42 9.67
N ARG A 65 -9.64 -9.06 8.79
CA ARG A 65 -9.47 -8.92 7.33
C ARG A 65 -8.91 -10.18 6.66
N GLN A 66 -9.04 -11.35 7.31
CA GLN A 66 -8.71 -12.63 6.71
C GLN A 66 -9.83 -13.07 5.77
N LYS A 67 -9.49 -13.80 4.70
CA LYS A 67 -10.49 -14.45 3.84
C LYS A 67 -11.19 -15.55 4.64
N ILE A 68 -12.52 -15.49 4.69
CA ILE A 68 -13.41 -16.51 5.28
C ILE A 68 -14.09 -17.36 4.21
N PHE A 69 -13.52 -17.35 3.00
CA PHE A 69 -14.08 -17.94 1.81
C PHE A 69 -13.02 -18.76 1.10
N ASN A 70 -13.38 -19.98 0.67
CA ASN A 70 -12.52 -20.82 -0.12
C ASN A 70 -12.92 -20.77 -1.59
N ILE A 71 -11.98 -20.39 -2.45
CA ILE A 71 -12.20 -20.26 -3.89
C ILE A 71 -12.52 -21.61 -4.56
N ILE A 72 -12.09 -22.72 -3.97
CA ILE A 72 -12.33 -24.08 -4.49
C ILE A 72 -13.83 -24.42 -4.44
N ASP A 73 -14.60 -23.77 -3.55
CA ASP A 73 -16.04 -24.01 -3.41
C ASP A 73 -16.87 -23.27 -4.49
N VAL A 74 -16.23 -22.48 -5.37
CA VAL A 74 -16.90 -21.79 -6.49
C VAL A 74 -17.01 -22.72 -7.69
N SER A 75 -18.20 -22.80 -8.30
CA SER A 75 -18.34 -23.52 -9.57
C SER A 75 -17.50 -22.90 -10.68
N GLU A 76 -16.89 -23.75 -11.51
CA GLU A 76 -16.21 -23.34 -12.74
C GLU A 76 -17.12 -22.55 -13.70
N ASN A 77 -18.45 -22.72 -13.60
CA ASN A 77 -19.44 -22.01 -14.41
C ASN A 77 -20.07 -20.81 -13.67
N ILE A 78 -19.38 -20.24 -12.68
CA ILE A 78 -19.83 -19.02 -11.98
C ILE A 78 -20.06 -17.87 -12.96
N HIS A 79 -21.24 -17.25 -12.91
CA HIS A 79 -21.57 -16.11 -13.76
C HIS A 79 -22.58 -15.14 -13.11
N PRO A 80 -22.58 -13.85 -13.50
CA PRO A 80 -23.60 -12.89 -13.07
C PRO A 80 -25.00 -13.24 -13.61
N LYS A 81 -25.97 -13.41 -12.70
CA LYS A 81 -27.42 -13.46 -12.99
C LYS A 81 -27.99 -12.05 -13.18
N LYS A 82 -27.63 -11.12 -12.29
CA LYS A 82 -27.93 -9.70 -12.42
C LYS A 82 -26.68 -8.89 -12.14
N TYR A 83 -26.56 -7.75 -12.80
CA TYR A 83 -25.46 -6.82 -12.57
C TYR A 83 -25.91 -5.40 -12.92
N TYR A 84 -25.50 -4.43 -12.11
CA TYR A 84 -25.87 -3.03 -12.32
C TYR A 84 -24.88 -2.11 -11.60
N ILE A 85 -24.96 -0.82 -11.91
CA ILE A 85 -24.23 0.22 -11.19
C ILE A 85 -25.21 0.80 -10.15
N ASN A 86 -24.87 0.74 -8.87
CA ASN A 86 -25.74 1.29 -7.84
C ASN A 86 -25.66 2.83 -7.77
N LYS A 87 -26.49 3.43 -6.91
CA LYS A 87 -26.54 4.90 -6.71
C LYS A 87 -25.20 5.52 -6.29
N ASN A 88 -24.30 4.74 -5.70
CA ASN A 88 -22.98 5.20 -5.27
C ASN A 88 -21.93 5.07 -6.39
N GLY A 89 -22.29 4.55 -7.56
CA GLY A 89 -21.38 4.32 -8.68
C GLY A 89 -20.59 3.01 -8.60
N ASN A 90 -20.95 2.12 -7.67
CA ASN A 90 -20.30 0.82 -7.46
C ASN A 90 -20.92 -0.27 -8.33
N LEU A 91 -20.16 -1.31 -8.60
CA LEU A 91 -20.64 -2.48 -9.33
C LEU A 91 -21.32 -3.45 -8.37
N GLU A 92 -22.57 -3.77 -8.65
CA GLU A 92 -23.33 -4.81 -7.96
C GLU A 92 -23.45 -6.05 -8.84
N ILE A 93 -23.30 -7.24 -8.26
CA ILE A 93 -23.49 -8.52 -8.94
C ILE A 93 -24.28 -9.48 -8.06
N ASP A 94 -25.36 -10.02 -8.62
CA ASP A 94 -26.02 -11.22 -8.09
C ASP A 94 -25.49 -12.43 -8.86
N TRP A 95 -24.92 -13.40 -8.13
CA TRP A 95 -24.23 -14.53 -8.72
C TRP A 95 -25.15 -15.71 -9.04
N SER A 96 -24.69 -16.62 -9.89
CA SER A 96 -25.39 -17.85 -10.24
C SER A 96 -25.62 -18.78 -9.05
N GLU A 97 -24.87 -18.61 -7.96
CA GLU A 97 -24.81 -19.54 -6.83
C GLU A 97 -25.20 -18.90 -5.49
N GLY A 98 -25.75 -19.73 -4.59
CA GLY A 98 -25.87 -19.46 -3.16
C GLY A 98 -26.66 -18.20 -2.76
N SER A 99 -27.50 -17.67 -3.66
CA SER A 99 -28.12 -16.34 -3.50
C SER A 99 -27.11 -15.27 -3.11
N HIS A 100 -25.87 -15.37 -3.61
CA HIS A 100 -24.77 -14.51 -3.23
C HIS A 100 -24.81 -13.18 -3.97
N HIS A 101 -24.54 -12.10 -3.24
CA HIS A 101 -24.52 -10.74 -3.73
C HIS A 101 -23.19 -10.08 -3.40
N SER A 102 -22.61 -9.34 -4.36
CA SER A 102 -21.33 -8.67 -4.19
C SER A 102 -21.41 -7.22 -4.62
N CYS A 103 -20.97 -6.32 -3.74
CA CYS A 103 -20.84 -4.88 -3.99
C CYS A 103 -19.36 -4.49 -4.07
N TYR A 104 -18.90 -4.04 -5.23
CA TYR A 104 -17.50 -3.65 -5.45
C TYR A 104 -17.37 -2.13 -5.59
N ASP A 105 -16.56 -1.52 -4.73
CA ASP A 105 -16.18 -0.12 -4.87
C ASP A 105 -15.46 0.13 -6.20
N ALA A 106 -15.91 1.16 -6.92
CA ALA A 106 -15.39 1.46 -8.26
C ALA A 106 -13.90 1.88 -8.24
N LYS A 107 -13.44 2.58 -7.19
CA LYS A 107 -12.03 2.96 -7.04
C LYS A 107 -11.19 1.72 -6.74
N TRP A 108 -11.69 0.82 -5.90
CA TRP A 108 -11.05 -0.46 -5.60
C TRP A 108 -10.88 -1.29 -6.88
N LEU A 109 -11.94 -1.44 -7.68
CA LEU A 109 -11.87 -2.15 -8.97
C LEU A 109 -10.82 -1.53 -9.90
N LYS A 110 -10.85 -0.21 -10.10
CA LYS A 110 -9.87 0.46 -10.97
C LYS A 110 -8.44 0.25 -10.46
N LYS A 111 -8.22 0.37 -9.15
CA LYS A 111 -6.90 0.23 -8.51
C LYS A 111 -6.35 -1.20 -8.66
N HIS A 112 -7.21 -2.21 -8.61
CA HIS A 112 -6.84 -3.63 -8.69
C HIS A 112 -7.07 -4.25 -10.08
N CYS A 113 -7.20 -3.43 -11.12
CA CYS A 113 -7.35 -3.90 -12.49
C CYS A 113 -6.05 -4.54 -13.00
N TYR A 114 -6.03 -5.86 -13.15
CA TYR A 114 -4.88 -6.62 -13.68
C TYR A 114 -4.80 -6.68 -15.21
N THR A 115 -5.88 -6.37 -15.93
CA THR A 115 -5.93 -6.43 -17.40
C THR A 115 -5.52 -5.13 -18.09
N GLN A 116 -5.36 -4.05 -17.33
CA GLN A 116 -4.75 -2.83 -17.83
C GLN A 116 -3.23 -3.00 -17.73
N LYS A 117 -2.52 -2.83 -18.86
CA LYS A 117 -1.07 -2.70 -18.82
C LYS A 117 -0.76 -1.51 -17.89
N ASN A 118 -0.23 -1.81 -16.71
CA ASN A 118 0.24 -0.77 -15.83
C ASN A 118 1.47 -0.15 -16.49
N THR A 119 1.29 0.97 -17.19
CA THR A 119 2.39 1.70 -17.83
C THR A 119 3.35 2.26 -16.78
N ASN A 120 2.95 2.27 -15.52
CA ASN A 120 3.86 2.52 -14.41
C ASN A 120 4.70 1.27 -14.21
N THR A 121 5.83 1.21 -14.91
CA THR A 121 6.95 0.34 -14.53
C THR A 121 7.17 0.49 -13.03
N TYR A 122 7.24 -0.61 -12.28
CA TYR A 122 7.60 -0.56 -10.88
C TYR A 122 8.90 0.24 -10.73
N LYS A 123 8.81 1.40 -10.10
CA LYS A 123 9.98 2.21 -9.77
C LYS A 123 10.36 1.81 -8.37
N SER A 124 11.41 1.00 -8.25
CA SER A 124 12.02 0.75 -6.97
C SER A 124 12.36 2.08 -6.30
N THR A 125 11.98 2.20 -5.03
CA THR A 125 12.37 3.35 -4.20
C THR A 125 13.86 3.33 -3.88
N TYR A 126 14.54 2.21 -4.13
CA TYR A 126 15.94 2.01 -3.83
C TYR A 126 16.83 2.95 -4.65
N LYS A 127 17.84 3.51 -3.98
CA LYS A 127 18.89 4.32 -4.59
C LYS A 127 20.20 3.59 -4.39
N LEU A 128 20.74 3.06 -5.49
CA LEU A 128 22.10 2.53 -5.52
C LEU A 128 23.09 3.68 -5.28
N TRP A 129 24.16 3.38 -4.56
CA TRP A 129 25.19 4.35 -4.22
C TRP A 129 26.57 3.68 -4.21
N ASP A 130 27.59 4.50 -4.42
CA ASP A 130 29.02 4.16 -4.34
C ASP A 130 29.72 5.12 -3.36
N SER A 131 31.06 5.15 -3.37
CA SER A 131 31.85 6.05 -2.52
C SER A 131 31.49 7.53 -2.66
N LYS A 132 30.90 7.98 -3.77
CA LYS A 132 30.48 9.38 -3.95
C LYS A 132 29.34 9.77 -3.02
N PHE A 133 28.64 8.80 -2.44
CA PHE A 133 27.56 9.04 -1.49
C PHE A 133 28.03 9.62 -0.16
N GLU A 134 29.33 9.57 0.14
CA GLU A 134 29.91 10.22 1.32
C GLU A 134 29.49 11.69 1.44
N LYS A 135 29.49 12.42 0.32
CA LYS A 135 29.05 13.84 0.24
C LYS A 135 27.59 14.05 0.63
N ASN A 136 26.80 12.98 0.67
CA ASN A 136 25.37 12.98 0.97
C ASN A 136 25.03 12.31 2.31
N LEU A 137 26.01 11.91 3.14
CA LEU A 137 25.74 11.25 4.42
C LEU A 137 24.84 12.08 5.35
N ASN A 138 24.92 13.40 5.29
CA ASN A 138 24.03 14.27 6.07
C ASN A 138 22.54 14.08 5.72
N LYS A 139 22.20 13.59 4.52
CA LYS A 139 20.82 13.33 4.09
C LYS A 139 20.21 12.10 4.74
N ILE A 140 21.03 11.19 5.28
CA ILE A 140 20.58 9.97 5.95
C ILE A 140 20.78 10.05 7.47
N LYS A 141 21.09 11.24 8.00
CA LYS A 141 21.19 11.47 9.44
C LYS A 141 19.83 11.90 10.00
N ILE A 142 19.51 11.37 11.17
CA ILE A 142 18.30 11.73 11.93
C ILE A 142 18.62 11.74 13.42
N GLU A 143 18.00 12.64 14.18
CA GLU A 143 18.24 12.76 15.62
C GLU A 143 17.52 11.65 16.39
N HIS A 144 18.19 11.09 17.40
CA HIS A 144 17.62 10.04 18.25
C HIS A 144 16.31 10.49 18.89
N ASP A 145 16.30 11.69 19.49
CA ASP A 145 15.16 12.18 20.25
C ASP A 145 13.94 12.45 19.37
N ASP A 146 14.15 12.89 18.13
CA ASP A 146 13.07 13.04 17.15
C ASP A 146 12.35 11.70 16.94
N ILE A 147 13.10 10.60 16.74
CA ILE A 147 12.54 9.26 16.51
C ILE A 147 11.78 8.75 17.74
N MET A 148 12.29 9.04 18.93
CA MET A 148 11.68 8.59 20.18
C MET A 148 10.37 9.33 20.48
N GLN A 149 10.23 10.57 20.01
CA GLN A 149 9.10 11.44 20.33
C GLN A 149 8.06 11.54 19.21
N SER A 150 8.36 11.12 17.98
CA SER A 150 7.48 11.31 16.81
C SER A 150 7.43 10.08 15.89
N ASP A 151 6.20 9.69 15.54
CA ASP A 151 5.93 8.64 14.55
C ASP A 151 6.26 9.10 13.13
N GLU A 152 6.18 10.40 12.84
CA GLU A 152 6.63 10.99 11.58
C GLU A 152 8.15 10.87 11.42
N ALA A 153 8.91 11.14 12.49
CA ALA A 153 10.37 10.97 12.49
C ALA A 153 10.76 9.49 12.38
N LEU A 154 10.06 8.59 13.09
CA LEU A 154 10.22 7.14 12.92
C LEU A 154 9.94 6.70 11.48
N THR A 155 8.85 7.19 10.87
CA THR A 155 8.51 6.88 9.47
C THR A 155 9.62 7.35 8.52
N LYS A 156 10.11 8.58 8.71
CA LYS A 156 11.22 9.12 7.93
C LYS A 156 12.50 8.29 8.07
N TRP A 157 12.84 7.84 9.28
CA TRP A 157 13.98 6.95 9.51
C TRP A 157 13.84 5.64 8.72
N LEU A 158 12.67 5.00 8.78
CA LEU A 158 12.38 3.77 8.05
C LEU A 158 12.39 3.97 6.52
N GLU A 159 11.87 5.08 6.03
CA GLU A 159 11.92 5.45 4.62
C GLU A 159 13.36 5.62 4.12
N LEU A 160 14.25 6.23 4.92
CA LEU A 160 15.67 6.35 4.60
C LEU A 160 16.34 4.97 4.54
N LEU A 161 16.06 4.10 5.52
CA LEU A 161 16.55 2.72 5.53
C LEU A 161 16.09 1.93 4.31
N ILE A 162 14.80 2.00 3.94
CA ILE A 162 14.27 1.33 2.74
C ILE A 162 14.94 1.90 1.48
N LYS A 163 15.08 3.23 1.39
CA LYS A 163 15.58 3.91 0.19
C LYS A 163 17.07 3.70 -0.06
N TYR A 164 17.91 3.78 0.96
CA TYR A 164 19.36 3.73 0.82
C TYR A 164 19.99 2.46 1.39
N GLY A 165 19.25 1.63 2.11
CA GLY A 165 19.78 0.46 2.83
C GLY A 165 20.54 0.82 4.11
N ILE A 166 20.75 2.12 4.39
CA ILE A 166 21.48 2.60 5.57
C ILE A 166 20.94 3.98 6.01
N SER A 167 20.95 4.22 7.33
CA SER A 167 20.64 5.50 7.96
C SER A 167 21.49 5.65 9.22
N ILE A 168 21.82 6.88 9.60
CA ILE A 168 22.64 7.19 10.78
C ILE A 168 21.76 7.90 11.81
N ILE A 169 21.69 7.35 13.02
CA ILE A 169 21.03 8.01 14.15
C ILE A 169 22.10 8.81 14.90
N LYS A 170 21.85 10.11 15.08
CA LYS A 170 22.73 11.03 15.80
C LYS A 170 22.28 11.21 17.23
N ASN A 171 23.23 11.59 18.09
CA ASN A 171 23.00 11.91 19.50
C ASN A 171 22.28 10.77 20.25
N SER A 172 22.63 9.53 19.90
CA SER A 172 22.14 8.34 20.59
C SER A 172 22.74 8.25 22.00
N PRO A 173 22.00 7.74 22.99
CA PRO A 173 22.52 7.53 24.34
C PRO A 173 23.67 6.50 24.35
N ILE A 174 24.62 6.69 25.27
CA ILE A 174 25.88 5.92 25.33
C ILE A 174 25.87 4.78 26.35
N GLU A 175 24.75 4.56 27.04
CA GLU A 175 24.63 3.49 28.03
C GLU A 175 24.60 2.11 27.37
N ILE A 176 25.03 1.08 28.12
CA ILE A 176 24.94 -0.31 27.68
C ILE A 176 23.47 -0.64 27.38
N LYS A 177 23.22 -1.28 26.23
CA LYS A 177 21.88 -1.62 25.73
C LYS A 177 20.99 -0.40 25.39
N SER A 178 21.53 0.81 25.22
CA SER A 178 20.74 1.99 24.85
C SER A 178 19.96 1.80 23.54
N ALA A 179 20.53 1.07 22.58
CA ALA A 179 19.90 0.78 21.28
C ALA A 179 18.55 0.06 21.38
N PHE A 180 18.28 -0.71 22.45
CA PHE A 180 17.01 -1.44 22.59
C PHE A 180 15.79 -0.52 22.57
N LYS A 181 15.90 0.64 23.20
CA LYS A 181 14.77 1.58 23.32
C LYS A 181 14.29 2.04 21.95
N ILE A 182 15.22 2.44 21.08
CA ILE A 182 14.91 2.90 19.73
C ILE A 182 14.58 1.75 18.77
N LEU A 183 15.21 0.57 18.92
CA LEU A 183 14.88 -0.60 18.11
C LEU A 183 13.46 -1.12 18.39
N ASN A 184 13.02 -1.07 19.65
CA ASN A 184 11.67 -1.46 20.06
C ASN A 184 10.56 -0.54 19.53
N ARG A 185 10.90 0.65 19.01
CA ARG A 185 9.96 1.50 18.26
C ARG A 185 9.58 0.88 16.90
N ILE A 186 10.44 0.03 16.34
CA ILE A 186 10.19 -0.63 15.04
C ILE A 186 9.52 -1.98 15.29
N SER A 187 10.17 -2.86 16.04
CA SER A 187 9.70 -4.22 16.31
C SER A 187 10.48 -4.87 17.44
N HIS A 188 10.19 -6.14 17.68
CA HIS A 188 10.99 -6.98 18.57
C HIS A 188 12.35 -7.31 17.95
N ILE A 189 13.31 -7.59 18.82
CA ILE A 189 14.66 -7.97 18.41
C ILE A 189 14.70 -9.49 18.22
N ARG A 190 15.27 -9.91 17.09
CA ARG A 190 15.44 -11.32 16.77
C ARG A 190 16.62 -11.88 17.54
N GLU A 191 16.37 -12.83 18.43
CA GLU A 191 17.42 -13.56 19.13
C GLU A 191 18.25 -14.42 18.16
N THR A 192 19.55 -14.51 18.44
CA THR A 192 20.51 -15.32 17.67
C THR A 192 21.37 -16.16 18.61
N PHE A 193 22.08 -17.15 18.07
CA PHE A 193 23.00 -17.99 18.84
C PHE A 193 24.10 -17.21 19.58
N PHE A 194 24.42 -15.99 19.13
CA PHE A 194 25.40 -15.11 19.77
C PHE A 194 24.88 -14.42 21.05
N LYS A 195 23.63 -14.71 21.44
CA LYS A 195 22.84 -13.92 22.40
C LYS A 195 22.63 -12.50 21.87
N THR A 196 21.52 -11.87 22.25
CA THR A 196 21.19 -10.54 21.74
C THR A 196 20.83 -9.63 22.92
N PRO A 197 21.55 -8.51 23.11
CA PRO A 197 22.62 -7.97 22.26
C PRO A 197 23.93 -8.74 22.42
N PHE A 198 24.84 -8.60 21.45
CA PHE A 198 26.24 -8.98 21.60
C PHE A 198 27.11 -7.72 21.60
N GLU A 199 28.22 -7.76 22.33
CA GLU A 199 29.16 -6.65 22.42
C GLU A 199 30.27 -6.82 21.38
N VAL A 200 30.59 -5.75 20.66
CA VAL A 200 31.70 -5.70 19.72
C VAL A 200 32.79 -4.84 20.34
N ILE A 201 33.77 -5.49 20.99
CA ILE A 201 34.86 -4.82 21.68
C ILE A 201 36.16 -5.16 20.94
N ASN A 202 36.90 -4.12 20.53
CA ASN A 202 38.25 -4.28 20.03
C ASN A 202 39.24 -4.00 21.18
N ILE A 203 40.04 -5.01 21.55
CA ILE A 203 41.10 -4.88 22.56
C ILE A 203 42.43 -4.86 21.81
N PRO A 204 43.09 -3.69 21.64
CA PRO A 204 44.38 -3.62 20.98
C PRO A 204 45.45 -4.27 21.87
N LYS A 205 46.28 -5.17 21.31
CA LYS A 205 47.35 -5.93 22.00
C LYS A 205 46.84 -6.73 23.22
N PRO A 206 46.12 -7.84 23.01
CA PRO A 206 45.50 -8.60 24.10
C PRO A 206 46.46 -9.42 25.00
N ASN A 207 47.78 -9.14 25.01
CA ASN A 207 48.78 -9.80 25.86
C ASN A 207 49.71 -8.78 26.52
#